data_AF-A0A947Z9N5-F1
#
_entry.id   AF-A0A947Z9N5-F1
#
_cell.length_a   1.000
_cell.length_b   1.000
_cell.length_c   1.000
_cell.angle_alpha   90.00
_cell.angle_beta   90.00
_cell.angle_gamma   90.00
#
_symmetry.space_group_name_H-M   'P 1'
#
loop_
_entity.id
_entity.type
_entity.pdbx_description
1 polymer ?
#
loop_
_entity_poly.entity_id
_entity_poly.type
_entity_poly.pdbx_seq_one_letter_code
_entity_poly.pdbx_strand_id
1 'polypeptide(L)'
;MKKNLPVGLYEQLLDDELQQLIISHPELRAVLRQIDDESAPHAYTQFVSMLLEQALRIVQKEERVPLLNRLIDLLAAKDGLEYLQRRRLFSSDKPLLIEVTNQKSTQLRPVTPLNSSALLTG
;
A
#
# COMPACT_ATOMS: atom_id res chain seq x y z
N MET A 1 6.76 -23.19 -9.56
CA MET A 1 5.41 -23.78 -9.44
C MET A 1 4.51 -23.11 -10.47
N LYS A 2 3.78 -23.86 -11.31
CA LYS A 2 2.81 -23.30 -12.26
C LYS A 2 1.70 -22.59 -11.47
N LYS A 3 1.71 -21.27 -11.49
CA LYS A 3 0.63 -20.44 -10.95
C LYS A 3 -0.44 -20.40 -12.04
N ASN A 4 -1.34 -21.38 -12.04
CA ASN A 4 -2.45 -21.38 -12.99
C ASN A 4 -3.29 -20.13 -12.73
N LEU A 5 -3.57 -19.32 -13.77
CA LEU A 5 -4.52 -18.23 -13.65
C LEU A 5 -5.89 -18.82 -13.30
N PRO A 6 -6.50 -18.42 -12.17
CA PRO A 6 -7.85 -18.84 -11.88
C PRO A 6 -8.80 -18.27 -12.94
N VAL A 7 -9.63 -19.13 -13.53
CA VAL A 7 -10.73 -18.70 -14.39
C VAL A 7 -11.71 -17.91 -13.53
N GLY A 8 -12.10 -16.71 -13.98
CA GLY A 8 -12.96 -15.81 -13.20
C GLY A 8 -12.18 -14.79 -12.35
N LEU A 9 -10.95 -14.44 -12.73
CA LEU A 9 -10.25 -13.30 -12.16
C LEU A 9 -10.96 -12.02 -12.60
N TYR A 10 -11.64 -11.33 -11.66
CA TYR A 10 -12.59 -10.26 -12.00
C TYR A 10 -11.90 -8.93 -12.31
N GLU A 11 -11.15 -8.37 -11.37
CA GLU A 11 -10.47 -7.09 -11.54
C GLU A 11 -9.09 -7.13 -10.88
N GLN A 12 -8.04 -7.05 -11.70
CA GLN A 12 -6.65 -6.90 -11.26
C GLN A 12 -5.92 -5.99 -12.26
N LEU A 13 -5.01 -5.16 -11.76
CA LEU A 13 -4.14 -4.38 -12.64
C LEU A 13 -3.25 -5.29 -13.47
N LEU A 14 -3.08 -4.91 -14.74
CA LEU A 14 -2.12 -5.57 -15.61
C LEU A 14 -0.71 -5.10 -15.24
N ASP A 15 0.03 -5.96 -14.55
CA ASP A 15 1.46 -5.80 -14.27
C ASP A 15 2.31 -6.72 -15.17
N ASP A 16 3.63 -6.56 -15.07
CA ASP A 16 4.57 -7.31 -15.91
C ASP A 16 4.48 -8.83 -15.67
N GLU A 17 4.28 -9.27 -14.42
CA GLU A 17 4.14 -10.69 -14.08
C GLU A 17 2.88 -11.28 -14.73
N LEU A 18 1.74 -10.61 -14.59
CA LEU A 18 0.47 -11.03 -15.17
C LEU A 18 0.52 -11.02 -16.70
N GLN A 19 1.13 -9.99 -17.30
CA GLN A 19 1.29 -9.91 -18.74
C GLN A 19 2.13 -11.07 -19.28
N GLN A 20 3.27 -11.37 -18.65
CA GLN A 20 4.12 -12.50 -19.02
C GLN A 20 3.38 -13.83 -18.89
N LEU A 21 2.57 -13.97 -17.84
CA LEU A 21 1.81 -15.19 -17.60
C LEU A 21 0.68 -15.37 -18.62
N ILE A 22 0.00 -14.30 -19.03
CA ILE A 22 -0.97 -14.34 -20.14
C ILE A 22 -0.27 -14.77 -21.44
N ILE A 23 0.89 -14.18 -21.74
CA ILE A 23 1.67 -14.52 -22.95
C ILE A 23 2.10 -16.00 -22.93
N SER A 24 2.44 -16.55 -21.76
CA SER A 24 2.86 -17.95 -21.63
C SER A 24 1.72 -18.97 -21.71
N HIS A 25 0.46 -18.53 -21.75
CA HIS A 25 -0.74 -19.38 -21.80
C HIS A 25 -1.65 -18.94 -22.96
N PRO A 26 -1.30 -19.26 -24.23
CA PRO A 26 -2.04 -18.82 -25.41
C PRO A 26 -3.49 -19.33 -25.48
N GLU A 27 -3.82 -20.36 -24.68
CA GLU A 27 -5.20 -20.85 -24.50
C GLU A 27 -6.10 -19.87 -23.73
N LEU A 28 -5.52 -18.93 -22.98
CA LEU A 28 -6.25 -17.94 -22.21
C LEU A 28 -6.51 -16.69 -23.06
N ARG A 29 -7.73 -16.17 -22.96
CA ARG A 29 -8.11 -14.89 -23.57
C ARG A 29 -8.26 -13.83 -22.50
N ALA A 30 -7.35 -12.86 -22.49
CA ALA A 30 -7.48 -11.68 -21.64
C ALA A 30 -8.54 -10.74 -22.19
N VAL A 31 -9.43 -10.26 -21.32
CA VAL A 31 -10.36 -9.15 -21.61
C VAL A 31 -9.91 -7.97 -20.75
N LEU A 32 -9.42 -6.92 -21.41
CA LEU A 32 -8.89 -5.74 -20.74
C LEU A 32 -9.87 -4.57 -20.90
N ARG A 33 -10.09 -3.84 -19.81
CA ARG A 33 -10.85 -2.58 -19.81
C ARG A 33 -9.94 -1.44 -19.37
N GLN A 34 -10.22 -0.24 -19.85
CA GLN A 34 -9.63 0.95 -19.25
C GLN A 34 -10.18 1.14 -17.84
N ILE A 35 -9.32 1.66 -16.97
CA ILE A 35 -9.72 2.14 -15.65
C ILE A 35 -10.23 3.56 -15.87
N ASP A 36 -11.39 3.88 -15.32
CA ASP A 36 -11.92 5.24 -15.35
C ASP A 36 -11.05 6.17 -14.50
N ASP A 37 -10.98 7.45 -14.90
CA ASP A 37 -10.11 8.43 -14.25
C ASP A 37 -10.46 8.66 -12.77
N GLU A 38 -11.72 8.43 -12.38
CA GLU A 38 -12.19 8.56 -10.99
C GLU A 38 -11.69 7.42 -10.11
N SER A 39 -11.70 6.18 -10.61
CA SER A 39 -11.25 4.99 -9.87
C SER A 39 -9.74 4.74 -9.98
N ALA A 40 -9.08 5.29 -11.00
CA ALA A 40 -7.66 5.07 -11.27
C ALA A 40 -6.75 5.35 -10.07
N PRO A 41 -6.87 6.48 -9.34
CA PRO A 41 -6.03 6.73 -8.16
C PRO A 41 -6.14 5.64 -7.10
N HIS A 42 -7.36 5.13 -6.87
CA HIS A 42 -7.61 4.09 -5.89
C HIS A 42 -7.01 2.75 -6.33
N ALA A 43 -7.26 2.34 -7.58
CA ALA A 43 -6.75 1.09 -8.14
C ALA A 43 -5.21 1.03 -8.09
N TYR A 44 -4.53 2.10 -8.52
CA TYR A 44 -3.06 2.17 -8.48
C TYR A 44 -2.53 2.18 -7.04
N THR A 45 -3.18 2.90 -6.12
CA THR A 45 -2.76 2.93 -4.71
C THR A 45 -2.89 1.57 -4.05
N GLN A 46 -3.98 0.84 -4.30
CA GLN A 46 -4.19 -0.49 -3.75
C GLN A 46 -3.09 -1.46 -4.21
N PHE A 47 -2.79 -1.48 -5.51
CA PHE A 47 -1.73 -2.32 -6.06
C PHE A 47 -0.35 -2.00 -5.44
N VAL A 48 0.04 -0.72 -5.42
CA VAL A 48 1.31 -0.31 -4.83
C VAL A 48 1.37 -0.66 -3.34
N SER A 49 0.26 -0.51 -2.60
CA SER A 49 0.19 -0.87 -1.18
C SER A 49 0.46 -2.36 -0.96
N MET A 50 -0.10 -3.24 -1.80
CA MET A 50 0.18 -4.68 -1.75
C MET A 50 1.66 -4.99 -1.97
N LEU A 51 2.30 -4.33 -2.94
CA LEU A 51 3.74 -4.49 -3.19
C LEU A 51 4.57 -4.00 -2.00
N LEU A 52 4.22 -2.85 -1.42
CA LEU A 52 4.90 -2.29 -0.26
C LEU A 52 4.79 -3.22 0.95
N GLU A 53 3.61 -3.78 1.22
CA GLU A 53 3.44 -4.75 2.30
C GLU A 53 4.33 -5.97 2.13
N GLN A 54 4.41 -6.53 0.91
CA GLN A 54 5.26 -7.67 0.61
C GLN A 54 6.74 -7.33 0.80
N ALA A 55 7.17 -6.18 0.27
CA ALA A 55 8.55 -5.72 0.39
C ALA A 55 8.94 -5.51 1.87
N LEU A 56 8.10 -4.83 2.66
CA LEU A 56 8.39 -4.54 4.06
C LEU A 56 8.45 -5.78 4.96
N ARG A 57 7.80 -6.88 4.58
CA ARG A 57 7.95 -8.18 5.28
C ARG A 57 9.35 -8.77 5.10
N ILE A 58 10.00 -8.52 3.96
CA ILE A 58 11.33 -9.05 3.62
C ILE A 58 12.45 -8.13 4.12
N VAL A 59 12.22 -6.81 4.04
CA VAL A 59 13.20 -5.78 4.41
C VAL A 59 13.50 -5.82 5.92
N GLN A 60 14.79 -5.69 6.25
CA GLN A 60 15.28 -5.58 7.64
C GLN A 60 14.62 -4.41 8.35
N LYS A 61 14.34 -4.55 9.65
CA LYS A 61 13.52 -3.60 10.41
C LYS A 61 14.09 -2.18 10.33
N GLU A 62 15.41 -2.06 10.37
CA GLU A 62 16.18 -0.82 10.39
C GLU A 62 16.11 -0.09 9.04
N GLU A 63 15.90 -0.82 7.94
CA GLU A 63 15.85 -0.30 6.57
C GLU A 63 14.44 0.11 6.12
N ARG A 64 13.40 -0.26 6.87
CA ARG A 64 12.00 0.03 6.49
C ARG A 64 11.71 1.52 6.38
N VAL A 65 12.07 2.30 7.41
CA VAL A 65 11.84 3.76 7.42
C VAL A 65 12.70 4.48 6.36
N PRO A 66 14.01 4.20 6.23
CA PRO A 66 14.81 4.72 5.13
C PRO A 66 14.21 4.44 3.75
N LEU A 67 13.75 3.22 3.49
CA LEU A 67 13.12 2.84 2.23
C LEU A 67 11.85 3.65 1.96
N LEU A 68 10.95 3.75 2.94
CA LEU A 68 9.71 4.51 2.80
C LEU A 68 9.96 6.01 2.59
N ASN A 69 10.94 6.59 3.29
CA ASN A 69 11.30 8.00 3.10
C ASN A 69 11.86 8.27 1.70
N ARG A 70 12.59 7.33 1.09
CA ARG A 70 13.02 7.46 -0.32
C ARG A 70 11.83 7.49 -1.28
N LEU A 71 10.78 6.71 -1.02
CA LEU A 71 9.55 6.76 -1.83
C LEU A 71 8.83 8.09 -1.69
N ILE A 72 8.75 8.64 -0.48
CA ILE A 72 8.18 9.98 -0.23
C ILE A 72 8.97 11.04 -0.99
N ASP A 73 10.30 10.95 -0.98
CA ASP A 73 11.16 11.89 -1.71
C ASP A 73 10.94 11.81 -3.22
N LEU A 74 10.78 10.60 -3.78
CA LEU A 74 10.47 10.42 -5.20
C LEU A 74 9.11 11.04 -5.58
N LEU A 75 8.09 10.85 -4.75
CA LEU A 75 6.77 11.46 -5.00
C LEU A 75 6.83 12.99 -4.91
N ALA A 76 7.55 13.51 -3.91
CA ALA A 76 7.67 14.94 -3.67
C ALA A 76 8.55 15.67 -4.70
N ALA A 77 9.36 14.95 -5.48
CA ALA A 77 10.16 15.51 -6.57
C ALA A 77 9.31 15.86 -7.81
N LYS A 78 8.03 15.47 -7.84
CA LYS A 78 7.09 15.85 -8.90
C LYS A 78 6.51 17.23 -8.61
N ASP A 79 6.49 18.10 -9.63
CA ASP A 79 5.92 19.43 -9.54
C ASP A 79 4.50 19.42 -8.94
N GLY A 80 4.29 20.25 -7.92
CA GLY A 80 3.03 20.38 -7.19
C GLY A 80 2.84 19.38 -6.04
N LEU A 81 3.78 18.46 -5.80
CA LEU A 81 3.74 17.48 -4.72
C LEU A 81 4.81 17.71 -3.63
N GLU A 82 5.52 18.84 -3.67
CA GLU A 82 6.65 19.15 -2.77
C GLU A 82 6.22 19.17 -1.29
N TYR A 83 4.94 19.47 -1.03
CA TYR A 83 4.37 19.44 0.32
C TYR A 83 4.48 18.06 1.00
N LEU A 84 4.62 16.98 0.23
CA LEU A 84 4.80 15.62 0.75
C LEU A 84 6.11 15.45 1.51
N GLN A 85 7.13 16.28 1.27
CA GLN A 85 8.38 16.24 2.05
C GLN A 85 8.14 16.45 3.55
N ARG A 86 7.07 17.16 3.92
CA ARG A 86 6.68 17.39 5.32
C ARG A 86 6.07 16.14 5.98
N ARG A 87 5.84 15.06 5.22
CA ARG A 87 5.24 13.80 5.69
C ARG A 87 6.27 12.68 5.87
N ARG A 88 7.57 13.00 5.81
CA ARG A 88 8.64 12.03 6.11
C ARG A 88 8.49 11.44 7.50
N LEU A 89 8.82 10.16 7.61
CA LEU A 89 8.77 9.37 8.83
C LEU A 89 10.04 9.59 9.67
N PHE A 90 9.88 9.66 10.99
CA PHE A 90 11.00 9.69 11.91
C PHE A 90 11.53 8.28 12.17
N SER A 91 12.84 8.10 12.09
CA SER A 91 13.50 6.91 12.60
C SER A 91 13.58 7.00 14.13
N SER A 92 12.77 6.21 14.82
CA SER A 92 12.70 6.14 16.28
C SER A 92 12.31 4.74 16.71
N ASP A 93 12.79 4.30 17.88
CA ASP A 93 12.36 3.04 18.50
C ASP A 93 10.87 3.05 18.87
N LYS A 94 10.27 4.24 18.98
CA LYS A 94 8.84 4.45 19.26
C LYS A 94 8.24 5.41 18.22
N PRO A 95 7.98 4.94 16.99
CA PRO A 95 7.58 5.81 15.88
C PRO A 95 6.06 6.09 15.86
N LEU A 96 5.28 5.41 16.71
CA LEU A 96 3.82 5.51 16.72
C LEU A 96 3.36 6.52 17.78
N LEU A 97 2.72 7.60 17.33
CA LEU A 97 1.96 8.48 18.21
C LEU A 97 0.68 7.77 18.62
N ILE A 98 0.52 7.52 19.93
CA ILE A 98 -0.66 6.81 20.45
C ILE A 98 -1.67 7.79 21.07
N GLU A 99 -1.25 8.95 21.58
CA GLU A 99 -2.13 9.99 22.17
C GLU A 99 -1.40 11.32 22.25
N VAL A 100 -2.16 12.41 22.19
CA VAL A 100 -1.74 13.76 22.58
C VAL A 100 -2.69 14.21 23.69
N THR A 101 -2.16 14.47 24.89
CA THR A 101 -2.98 14.88 26.04
C THR A 101 -2.23 15.91 26.89
N ASN A 102 -2.98 16.85 27.48
CA ASN A 102 -2.45 17.87 28.40
C ASN A 102 -2.40 17.38 29.87
N GLN A 103 -2.89 16.17 30.16
CA GLN A 103 -2.92 15.59 31.50
C GLN A 103 -2.47 14.12 31.43
N LYS A 104 -1.85 13.59 32.49
CA LYS A 104 -1.57 12.14 32.57
C LYS A 104 -2.90 11.39 32.57
N SER A 105 -3.24 10.74 31.45
CA SER A 105 -4.48 9.97 31.33
C SER A 105 -4.43 8.74 32.26
N THR A 106 -5.41 8.65 33.16
CA THR A 106 -5.65 7.49 34.04
C THR A 106 -6.60 6.47 33.39
N GLN A 107 -7.07 6.74 32.17
CA GLN A 107 -8.02 5.89 31.46
C GLN A 107 -7.27 4.76 30.73
N LEU A 108 -7.69 3.52 31.00
CA LEU A 108 -7.21 2.34 30.30
C LEU A 108 -7.55 2.46 28.82
N ARG A 109 -6.53 2.35 27.96
CA ARG A 109 -6.73 2.38 26.51
C ARG A 109 -7.59 1.18 26.09
N PRO A 110 -8.46 1.35 25.07
CA PRO A 110 -9.07 0.21 24.40
C PRO A 110 -7.98 -0.76 23.94
N VAL A 111 -8.19 -2.05 24.19
CA VAL A 111 -7.24 -3.11 23.79
C VAL A 111 -7.18 -3.22 22.25
N THR A 112 -8.24 -2.80 21.56
CA THR A 112 -8.34 -2.81 20.10
C THR A 112 -7.60 -1.63 19.48
N PRO A 113 -6.52 -1.86 18.70
CA PRO A 113 -5.83 -0.81 17.97
C PRO A 113 -6.75 -0.09 16.98
N LEU A 114 -6.65 1.24 16.87
CA LEU A 114 -7.48 2.04 15.94
C LEU A 114 -7.39 1.58 14.47
N ASN A 115 -6.24 1.04 14.04
CA ASN A 115 -6.06 0.52 12.68
C ASN A 115 -6.84 -0.78 12.39
N SER A 116 -7.45 -1.40 13.39
CA SER A 116 -8.27 -2.61 13.26
C SER A 116 -9.77 -2.34 13.41
N SER A 117 -10.17 -1.09 13.67
CA SER A 117 -11.56 -0.71 13.88
C SER A 117 -12.16 -0.09 12.62
N ALA A 118 -12.41 -0.91 11.60
CA ALA A 118 -13.28 -0.53 10.50
C ALA A 118 -14.74 -0.77 10.94
N LEU A 119 -15.47 0.29 11.26
CA LEU A 119 -16.93 0.22 11.42
C LEU A 119 -17.54 -0.09 10.05
N LEU A 120 -17.99 -1.32 9.88
CA LEU A 120 -18.86 -1.74 8.80
C LEU A 120 -20.24 -1.13 9.07
N THR A 121 -20.51 0.05 8.54
CA THR A 121 -21.89 0.53 8.36
C THR A 121 -22.33 0.11 6.96
N GLY A 122 -22.97 -1.07 6.89
CA GLY A 122 -23.78 -1.46 5.75
C GLY A 122 -25.15 -0.80 5.77
#